data_AF-A0A954N3Q0-F1
#
_entry.id   AF-A0A954N3Q0-F1
#
_cell.length_a   1.000
_cell.length_b   1.000
_cell.length_c   1.000
_cell.angle_alpha   90.00
_cell.angle_beta   90.00
_cell.angle_gamma   90.00
#
_symmetry.space_group_name_H-M   'P 1'
#
loop_
_entity.id
_entity.type
_entity.pdbx_description
1 polymer ?
#
loop_
_entity_poly.entity_id
_entity_poly.type
_entity_poly.pdbx_seq_one_letter_code
_entity_poly.pdbx_strand_id
1 'polypeptide(L)'
;MSNFSMRVNVAASWMAYAMRLLIGFFLMPFVIHVLGDSQYGFWIFINSIAGYAGLMYLGFGATVSRYVAKYQSTSDWKNLNETVSLVTCVYCGMACVALFVTGILIAIAPWLNDWQGHSILEIRLVILLLGLNVAAGLVGSVFGGILIGSRRFDLERLVYFLSDVARLIFLVTLLRQEWGLVIIAAIYLGMTVAENLSYAFFSFRIIPQLSIRLRHLNWESVQRCFSFSSFAFLNALASQLIYATDTIVIGTFLGATSIVPYYIALRLCQFIKQPVEHISEICMPTAGALQAQSREDSMRTLMVRAIGV
;
A
#
# COMPACT_ATOMS: atom_id res chain seq x y z
N MET A 1 -24.33 -20.11 -3.92
CA MET A 1 -23.69 -19.38 -5.04
C MET A 1 -23.33 -20.42 -6.09
N SER A 2 -23.74 -20.25 -7.36
CA SER A 2 -23.55 -21.30 -8.37
C SER A 2 -22.05 -21.52 -8.67
N ASN A 3 -21.63 -22.77 -8.88
CA ASN A 3 -20.23 -23.10 -9.19
C ASN A 3 -19.68 -22.35 -10.42
N PHE A 4 -20.56 -21.89 -11.31
CA PHE A 4 -20.22 -21.10 -12.49
C PHE A 4 -19.77 -19.68 -12.13
N SER A 5 -20.46 -18.97 -11.23
CA SER A 5 -20.07 -17.62 -10.81
C SER A 5 -18.73 -17.61 -10.06
N MET A 6 -18.44 -18.69 -9.32
CA MET A 6 -17.16 -18.82 -8.59
C MET A 6 -15.98 -19.02 -9.56
N ARG A 7 -16.13 -19.87 -10.59
CA ARG A 7 -15.08 -20.08 -11.61
C ARG A 7 -14.79 -18.82 -12.43
N VAL A 8 -15.83 -18.09 -12.83
CA VAL A 8 -15.68 -16.83 -13.57
C VAL A 8 -14.99 -15.77 -12.70
N ASN A 9 -15.36 -15.64 -11.43
CA ASN A 9 -14.71 -14.69 -10.52
C ASN A 9 -13.24 -15.04 -10.23
N VAL A 10 -12.94 -16.34 -10.08
CA VAL A 10 -11.55 -16.81 -9.92
C VAL A 10 -10.75 -16.52 -11.20
N ALA A 11 -11.26 -16.88 -12.38
CA ALA A 11 -10.57 -16.61 -13.65
C ALA A 11 -10.35 -15.10 -13.88
N ALA A 12 -11.35 -14.26 -13.58
CA ALA A 12 -11.23 -12.80 -13.68
C ALA A 12 -10.18 -12.23 -12.71
N SER A 13 -10.11 -12.76 -11.48
CA SER A 13 -9.09 -12.36 -10.48
C SER A 13 -7.68 -12.74 -10.96
N TRP A 14 -7.50 -13.96 -11.48
CA TRP A 14 -6.24 -14.41 -12.06
C TRP A 14 -5.83 -13.61 -13.30
N MET A 15 -6.79 -13.22 -14.15
CA MET A 15 -6.52 -12.41 -15.33
C MET A 15 -6.11 -10.98 -14.94
N ALA A 16 -6.80 -10.37 -13.97
CA ALA A 16 -6.43 -9.06 -13.43
C ALA A 16 -5.04 -9.10 -12.77
N TYR A 17 -4.74 -10.19 -12.07
CA TYR A 17 -3.46 -10.42 -11.44
C TYR A 17 -2.33 -10.60 -12.48
N ALA A 18 -2.55 -11.40 -13.53
CA ALA A 18 -1.62 -11.56 -14.64
C ALA A 18 -1.36 -10.23 -15.38
N MET A 19 -2.41 -9.43 -15.59
CA MET A 19 -2.26 -8.10 -16.18
C MET A 19 -1.36 -7.19 -15.33
N ARG A 20 -1.52 -7.19 -14.00
CA ARG A 20 -0.64 -6.44 -13.09
C ARG A 20 0.81 -6.91 -13.16
N LEU A 21 1.03 -8.22 -13.23
CA LEU A 21 2.37 -8.78 -13.39
C LEU A 21 3.01 -8.32 -14.70
N LEU A 22 2.28 -8.39 -15.81
CA LEU A 22 2.76 -7.95 -17.12
C LEU A 22 3.08 -6.45 -17.12
N ILE A 23 2.18 -5.63 -16.57
CA ILE A 23 2.39 -4.20 -16.39
C ILE A 23 3.69 -3.94 -15.62
N GLY A 24 3.87 -4.57 -14.46
CA GLY A 24 5.08 -4.41 -13.65
C GLY A 24 6.35 -4.87 -14.37
N PHE A 25 6.25 -5.96 -15.15
CA PHE A 25 7.35 -6.52 -15.91
C PHE A 25 7.79 -5.64 -17.07
N PHE A 26 6.87 -5.01 -17.81
CA PHE A 26 7.22 -4.12 -18.94
C PHE A 26 7.53 -2.68 -18.51
N LEU A 27 6.91 -2.20 -17.44
CA LEU A 27 7.15 -0.84 -16.94
C LEU A 27 8.57 -0.69 -16.39
N MET A 28 9.09 -1.70 -15.72
CA MET A 28 10.44 -1.65 -15.14
C MET A 28 11.54 -1.42 -16.19
N PRO A 29 11.66 -2.22 -17.28
CA PRO A 29 12.60 -1.97 -18.37
C PRO A 29 12.40 -0.61 -19.04
N PHE A 30 11.16 -0.17 -19.22
CA PHE A 30 10.86 1.14 -19.80
C PHE A 30 11.43 2.28 -18.92
N VAL A 31 11.17 2.24 -17.61
CA VAL A 31 11.67 3.26 -16.68
C VAL A 31 13.20 3.23 -16.64
N ILE A 32 13.83 2.05 -16.59
CA ILE A 32 15.30 1.91 -16.64
C ILE A 32 15.87 2.51 -17.93
N HIS A 33 15.24 2.25 -19.08
CA HIS A 33 15.73 2.75 -20.37
C HIS A 33 15.65 4.27 -20.48
N VAL A 34 14.61 4.89 -19.91
CA VAL A 34 14.42 6.36 -19.96
C VAL A 34 15.28 7.08 -18.92
N LEU A 35 15.42 6.54 -17.70
CA LEU A 35 16.15 7.16 -16.59
C LEU A 35 17.65 6.84 -16.59
N GLY A 36 18.01 5.65 -17.07
CA GLY A 36 19.32 5.06 -16.85
C GLY A 36 19.48 4.47 -15.45
N ASP A 37 20.54 3.66 -15.28
CA ASP A 37 20.76 2.87 -14.06
C ASP A 37 20.99 3.72 -12.81
N SER A 38 21.64 4.88 -12.94
CA SER A 38 21.91 5.79 -11.82
C SER A 38 20.61 6.35 -11.22
N GLN A 39 19.78 6.99 -12.05
CA GLN A 39 18.51 7.56 -11.63
C GLN A 39 17.55 6.47 -11.14
N TYR A 40 17.45 5.34 -11.82
CA TYR A 40 16.56 4.27 -11.40
C TYR A 40 17.00 3.63 -10.08
N GLY A 41 18.31 3.38 -9.89
CA GLY A 41 18.86 2.90 -8.64
C GLY A 41 18.58 3.87 -7.49
N PHE A 42 18.71 5.17 -7.74
CA PHE A 42 18.40 6.22 -6.77
C PHE A 42 16.91 6.25 -6.40
N TRP A 43 16.02 6.14 -7.40
CA TRP A 43 14.59 6.01 -7.18
C TRP A 43 14.26 4.81 -6.27
N ILE A 44 14.85 3.65 -6.55
CA ILE A 44 14.67 2.46 -5.73
C ILE A 44 15.14 2.71 -4.29
N PHE A 45 16.31 3.33 -4.10
CA PHE A 45 16.85 3.65 -2.78
C PHE A 45 15.92 4.54 -1.96
N ILE A 46 15.48 5.68 -2.51
CA ILE A 46 14.56 6.58 -1.78
C ILE A 46 13.23 5.88 -1.54
N ASN A 47 12.71 5.14 -2.52
CA ASN A 47 11.45 4.42 -2.38
C ASN A 47 11.53 3.33 -1.30
N SER A 48 12.68 2.70 -1.10
CA SER A 48 12.89 1.77 0.03
C SER A 48 12.79 2.47 1.37
N ILE A 49 13.39 3.66 1.52
CA ILE A 49 13.26 4.48 2.73
C ILE A 49 11.79 4.89 2.95
N ALA A 50 11.12 5.38 1.90
CA ALA A 50 9.70 5.70 1.94
C ALA A 50 8.83 4.47 2.28
N GLY A 51 9.24 3.28 1.86
CA GLY A 51 8.60 2.01 2.20
C GLY A 51 8.59 1.73 3.71
N TYR A 52 9.66 2.10 4.44
CA TYR A 52 9.64 2.01 5.91
C TYR A 52 8.65 2.98 6.54
N ALA A 53 8.36 4.11 5.90
CA ALA A 53 7.26 4.97 6.33
C ALA A 53 5.89 4.29 6.13
N GLY A 54 5.80 3.26 5.29
CA GLY A 54 4.66 2.33 5.22
C GLY A 54 4.37 1.60 6.53
N LEU A 55 5.36 1.45 7.42
CA LEU A 55 5.14 0.90 8.77
C LEU A 55 4.31 1.83 9.65
N MET A 56 4.29 3.12 9.34
CA MET A 56 3.46 4.11 10.04
C MET A 56 1.96 3.88 9.83
N TYR A 57 1.54 3.01 8.92
CA TYR A 57 0.13 2.67 8.77
C TYR A 57 -0.39 1.82 9.95
N LEU A 58 0.49 1.23 10.78
CA LEU A 58 0.17 0.51 12.03
C LEU A 58 -1.03 -0.47 11.93
N GLY A 59 -1.35 -0.99 10.74
CA GLY A 59 -2.51 -1.86 10.52
C GLY A 59 -3.90 -1.23 10.77
N PHE A 60 -4.03 0.07 11.05
CA PHE A 60 -5.34 0.64 11.40
C PHE A 60 -6.35 0.62 10.24
N GLY A 61 -5.94 0.52 8.97
CA GLY A 61 -6.86 0.30 7.86
C GLY A 61 -7.73 -0.95 8.02
N ALA A 62 -7.14 -2.06 8.49
CA ALA A 62 -7.87 -3.29 8.79
C ALA A 62 -8.77 -3.13 10.03
N THR A 63 -8.30 -2.37 11.02
CA THR A 63 -9.06 -2.01 12.22
C THR A 63 -10.33 -1.22 11.84
N VAL A 64 -10.21 -0.21 10.98
CA VAL A 64 -11.35 0.58 10.47
C VAL A 64 -12.32 -0.32 9.73
N SER A 65 -11.84 -1.15 8.79
CA SER A 65 -12.71 -2.06 8.06
C SER A 65 -13.52 -2.98 8.99
N ARG A 66 -12.86 -3.58 9.99
CA ARG A 66 -13.51 -4.46 10.98
C ARG A 66 -14.57 -3.73 11.80
N TYR A 67 -14.25 -2.55 12.35
CA TYR A 67 -15.18 -1.81 13.20
C TYR A 67 -16.31 -1.14 12.42
N VAL A 68 -16.04 -0.65 11.20
CA VAL A 68 -17.08 -0.16 10.30
C VAL A 68 -18.06 -1.27 9.96
N ALA A 69 -17.58 -2.45 9.58
CA ALA A 69 -18.45 -3.61 9.33
C ALA A 69 -19.31 -3.99 10.55
N LYS A 70 -18.71 -3.95 11.76
CA LYS A 70 -19.41 -4.23 13.01
C LYS A 70 -20.50 -3.20 13.30
N TYR A 71 -20.15 -1.92 13.39
CA TYR A 71 -21.07 -0.87 13.82
C TYR A 71 -22.14 -0.53 12.77
N GLN A 72 -21.82 -0.70 11.48
CA GLN A 72 -22.83 -0.57 10.42
C GLN A 72 -23.88 -1.68 10.52
N SER A 73 -23.51 -2.91 10.87
CA SER A 73 -24.47 -4.01 11.05
C SER A 73 -25.41 -3.82 12.23
N THR A 74 -24.99 -3.07 13.26
CA THR A 74 -25.79 -2.76 14.45
C THR A 74 -26.44 -1.38 14.40
N SER A 75 -26.33 -0.66 13.28
CA SER A 75 -26.79 0.74 13.12
C SER A 75 -26.27 1.71 14.19
N ASP A 76 -25.08 1.45 14.74
CA ASP A 76 -24.47 2.25 15.79
C ASP A 76 -23.54 3.32 15.20
N TRP A 77 -24.15 4.38 14.68
CA TRP A 77 -23.45 5.46 14.00
C TRP A 77 -22.54 6.27 14.93
N LYS A 78 -22.83 6.28 16.24
CA LYS A 78 -22.04 7.00 17.24
C LYS A 78 -20.67 6.34 17.38
N ASN A 79 -20.64 5.04 17.65
CA ASN A 79 -19.39 4.30 17.81
C ASN A 79 -18.62 4.17 16.48
N LEU A 80 -19.32 4.15 15.34
CA LEU A 80 -18.69 4.22 14.01
C LEU A 80 -17.92 5.53 13.83
N ASN A 81 -18.60 6.67 14.02
CA ASN A 81 -18.00 8.00 13.85
C ASN A 81 -16.87 8.24 14.85
N GLU A 82 -17.02 7.75 16.07
CA GLU A 82 -15.97 7.77 17.09
C GLU A 82 -14.72 7.01 16.63
N THR A 83 -14.87 5.78 16.15
CA THR A 83 -13.75 4.96 15.69
C THR A 83 -13.06 5.56 14.47
N VAL A 84 -13.82 6.02 13.47
CA VAL A 84 -13.27 6.66 12.28
C VAL A 84 -12.54 7.96 12.64
N SER A 85 -13.13 8.78 13.51
CA SER A 85 -12.49 10.03 13.97
C SER A 85 -11.21 9.78 14.73
N LEU A 86 -11.19 8.75 15.57
CA LEU A 86 -10.01 8.32 16.32
C LEU A 86 -8.87 7.93 15.39
N VAL A 87 -9.13 7.02 14.45
CA VAL A 87 -8.11 6.54 13.51
C VAL A 87 -7.64 7.67 12.60
N THR A 88 -8.55 8.53 12.14
CA THR A 88 -8.19 9.72 11.34
C THR A 88 -7.28 10.65 12.13
N CYS A 89 -7.57 10.90 13.42
CA CYS A 89 -6.74 11.74 14.28
C CYS A 89 -5.33 11.13 14.46
N VAL A 90 -5.25 9.81 14.71
CA VAL A 90 -3.97 9.10 14.83
C VAL A 90 -3.18 9.24 13.52
N TYR A 91 -3.78 8.97 12.37
CA TYR A 91 -3.10 9.09 11.08
C TYR A 91 -2.73 10.52 10.71
N CYS A 92 -3.51 11.54 11.07
CA CYS A 92 -3.10 12.93 10.94
C CYS A 92 -1.87 13.23 11.81
N GLY A 93 -1.83 12.75 13.06
CA GLY A 93 -0.65 12.89 13.92
C GLY A 93 0.57 12.20 13.32
N MET A 94 0.41 10.99 12.78
CA MET A 94 1.49 10.25 12.11
C MET A 94 1.93 10.91 10.80
N ALA A 95 1.01 11.50 10.04
CA ALA A 95 1.33 12.28 8.85
C ALA A 95 2.17 13.51 9.21
N CYS A 96 1.86 14.21 10.31
CA CYS A 96 2.71 15.30 10.83
C CYS A 96 4.12 14.82 11.20
N VAL A 97 4.23 13.66 11.85
CA VAL A 97 5.54 13.05 12.15
C VAL A 97 6.29 12.68 10.87
N ALA A 98 5.61 12.10 9.87
CA ALA A 98 6.21 11.76 8.59
C ALA A 98 6.74 13.01 7.87
N LEU A 99 5.98 14.12 7.86
CA LEU A 99 6.41 15.39 7.30
C LEU A 99 7.57 16.02 8.08
N PHE A 100 7.58 15.89 9.40
CA PHE A 100 8.70 16.34 10.23
C PHE A 100 9.99 15.58 9.90
N VAL A 101 9.93 14.24 9.80
CA VAL A 101 11.06 13.40 9.38
C VAL A 101 11.50 13.77 7.96
N THR A 102 10.55 14.02 7.05
CA THR A 102 10.84 14.48 5.69
C THR A 102 11.62 15.81 5.72
N GLY A 103 11.22 16.75 6.56
CA GLY A 103 11.93 18.02 6.75
C GLY A 103 13.37 17.84 7.25
N ILE A 104 13.58 16.90 8.19
CA ILE A 104 14.92 16.54 8.66
C ILE A 104 15.76 15.95 7.52
N LEU A 105 15.21 15.03 6.73
CA LEU A 105 15.91 14.43 5.59
C LEU A 105 16.30 15.48 4.54
N ILE A 106 15.44 16.45 4.26
CA ILE A 106 15.73 17.58 3.35
C ILE A 106 16.87 18.46 3.90
N ALA A 107 16.92 18.66 5.22
CA ALA A 107 17.97 19.45 5.87
C ALA A 107 19.33 18.74 5.87
N ILE A 108 19.33 17.41 6.01
CA ILE A 108 20.54 16.58 6.03
C ILE A 108 21.02 16.24 4.60
N ALA A 109 20.14 16.27 3.59
CA ALA A 109 20.48 15.92 2.20
C ALA A 109 21.78 16.56 1.65
N PRO A 110 22.12 17.84 1.91
CA PRO A 110 23.38 18.44 1.44
C PRO A 110 24.64 17.83 2.06
N TRP A 111 24.53 17.17 3.22
CA TRP A 111 25.65 16.57 3.93
C TRP A 111 25.96 15.15 3.45
N LEU A 112 25.02 14.50 2.74
CA LEU A 112 25.27 13.27 2.01
C LEU A 112 25.88 13.64 0.65
N ASN A 113 27.21 13.79 0.59
CA ASN A 113 27.91 14.43 -0.55
C ASN A 113 27.95 13.59 -1.86
N ASP A 114 27.32 12.40 -1.90
CA ASP A 114 27.50 11.39 -2.96
C ASP A 114 26.21 11.05 -3.74
N TRP A 115 25.46 12.06 -4.17
CA TRP A 115 24.23 11.85 -4.96
C TRP A 115 24.47 11.64 -6.47
N GLN A 116 25.64 11.13 -6.85
CA GLN A 116 25.96 10.65 -8.20
C GLN A 116 25.62 11.62 -9.35
N GLY A 117 25.80 12.94 -9.14
CA GLY A 117 25.61 13.96 -10.16
C GLY A 117 24.23 14.62 -10.21
N HIS A 118 23.31 14.27 -9.30
CA HIS A 118 22.00 14.94 -9.19
C HIS A 118 22.09 16.31 -8.51
N SER A 119 21.24 17.24 -8.96
CA SER A 119 21.11 18.55 -8.32
C SER A 119 20.50 18.39 -6.93
N ILE A 120 21.05 19.09 -5.93
CA ILE A 120 20.48 19.12 -4.57
C ILE A 120 19.02 19.58 -4.57
N LEU A 121 18.63 20.44 -5.52
CA LEU A 121 17.25 20.88 -5.68
C LEU A 121 16.35 19.70 -6.07
N GLU A 122 16.77 18.89 -7.04
CA GLU A 122 16.03 17.73 -7.54
C GLU A 122 15.77 16.73 -6.40
N ILE A 123 16.80 16.43 -5.61
CA ILE A 123 16.73 15.50 -4.49
C ILE A 123 15.78 16.00 -3.40
N ARG A 124 15.89 17.28 -3.03
CA ARG A 124 14.99 17.89 -2.04
C ARG A 124 13.54 17.85 -2.49
N LEU A 125 13.28 18.08 -3.78
CA LEU A 125 11.93 17.97 -4.36
C LEU A 125 11.43 16.52 -4.31
N VAL A 126 12.25 15.54 -4.69
CA VAL A 126 11.85 14.12 -4.64
C VAL A 126 11.53 13.68 -3.21
N ILE A 127 12.38 14.02 -2.24
CA ILE A 127 12.16 13.70 -0.82
C ILE A 127 10.87 14.37 -0.32
N LEU A 128 10.66 15.65 -0.66
CA LEU A 128 9.44 16.38 -0.28
C LEU A 128 8.18 15.72 -0.87
N LEU A 129 8.20 15.40 -2.16
CA LEU A 129 7.07 14.78 -2.85
C LEU A 129 6.74 13.39 -2.29
N LEU A 130 7.76 12.60 -1.96
CA LEU A 130 7.56 11.28 -1.33
C LEU A 130 7.08 11.40 0.12
N GLY A 131 7.58 12.36 0.89
CA GLY A 131 7.08 12.65 2.23
C GLY A 131 5.62 13.08 2.22
N LEU A 132 5.24 13.95 1.28
CA LEU A 132 3.85 14.32 1.03
C LEU A 132 3.01 13.11 0.58
N ASN A 133 3.56 12.22 -0.25
CA ASN A 133 2.87 11.02 -0.71
C ASN A 133 2.55 10.09 0.48
N VAL A 134 3.52 9.84 1.35
CA VAL A 134 3.33 9.06 2.57
C VAL A 134 2.28 9.71 3.48
N ALA A 135 2.38 11.02 3.73
CA ALA A 135 1.44 11.75 4.58
C ALA A 135 0.00 11.69 4.02
N ALA A 136 -0.15 11.92 2.71
CA ALA A 136 -1.44 11.81 2.03
C ALA A 136 -1.99 10.39 2.12
N GLY A 137 -1.17 9.38 1.84
CA GLY A 137 -1.55 7.97 1.91
C GLY A 137 -2.01 7.54 3.30
N LEU A 138 -1.34 7.99 4.37
CA LEU A 138 -1.73 7.71 5.75
C LEU A 138 -3.15 8.22 6.04
N VAL A 139 -3.43 9.48 5.74
CA VAL A 139 -4.76 10.08 5.96
C VAL A 139 -5.83 9.42 5.07
N GLY A 140 -5.48 9.12 3.81
CA GLY A 140 -6.37 8.49 2.85
C GLY A 140 -6.77 7.06 3.19
N SER A 141 -5.89 6.32 3.84
CA SER A 141 -6.10 4.90 4.16
C SER A 141 -7.34 4.62 5.01
N VAL A 142 -7.78 5.59 5.83
CA VAL A 142 -9.03 5.50 6.60
C VAL A 142 -10.22 5.26 5.67
N PHE A 143 -10.30 6.03 4.59
CA PHE A 143 -11.44 5.98 3.67
C PHE A 143 -11.46 4.68 2.87
N GLY A 144 -10.29 4.16 2.48
CA GLY A 144 -10.18 2.80 1.93
C GLY A 144 -10.73 1.75 2.90
N GLY A 145 -10.35 1.84 4.18
CA GLY A 145 -10.88 0.98 5.24
C GLY A 145 -12.39 1.06 5.41
N ILE A 146 -12.99 2.25 5.29
CA ILE A 146 -14.44 2.45 5.36
C ILE A 146 -15.15 1.75 4.20
N LEU A 147 -14.65 1.86 2.97
CA LEU A 147 -15.23 1.19 1.79
C LEU A 147 -15.21 -0.33 1.94
N ILE A 148 -14.06 -0.88 2.34
CA ILE A 148 -13.88 -2.30 2.60
C ILE A 148 -14.84 -2.76 3.71
N GLY A 149 -14.91 -2.03 4.83
CA GLY A 149 -15.82 -2.32 5.94
C GLY A 149 -17.30 -2.24 5.56
N SER A 150 -17.64 -1.37 4.61
CA SER A 150 -19.00 -1.21 4.07
C SER A 150 -19.38 -2.25 3.03
N ARG A 151 -18.59 -3.32 2.88
CA ARG A 151 -18.73 -4.37 1.85
C ARG A 151 -18.62 -3.85 0.41
N ARG A 152 -18.03 -2.67 0.21
CA ARG A 152 -17.82 -2.04 -1.11
C ARG A 152 -16.38 -2.22 -1.61
N PHE A 153 -15.92 -3.47 -1.55
CA PHE A 153 -14.62 -3.89 -2.09
C PHE A 153 -14.55 -3.70 -3.61
N ASP A 154 -15.69 -3.75 -4.29
CA ASP A 154 -15.85 -3.47 -5.71
C ASP A 154 -15.40 -2.05 -6.06
N LEU A 155 -15.86 -1.04 -5.32
CA LEU A 155 -15.50 0.36 -5.55
C LEU A 155 -14.05 0.67 -5.16
N GLU A 156 -13.58 0.12 -4.04
CA GLU A 156 -12.19 0.29 -3.62
C GLU A 156 -11.22 -0.26 -4.67
N ARG A 157 -11.44 -1.51 -5.11
CA ARG A 157 -10.61 -2.15 -6.13
C ARG A 157 -10.71 -1.47 -7.49
N LEU A 158 -11.89 -0.95 -7.85
CA LEU A 158 -12.09 -0.23 -9.12
C LEU A 158 -11.27 1.07 -9.15
N VAL A 159 -11.37 1.89 -8.11
CA VAL A 159 -10.59 3.13 -8.01
C VAL A 159 -9.10 2.82 -7.99
N TYR A 160 -8.67 1.83 -7.21
CA TYR A 160 -7.27 1.39 -7.19
C TYR A 160 -6.79 0.99 -8.60
N PHE A 161 -7.56 0.16 -9.31
CA PHE A 161 -7.20 -0.30 -10.65
C PHE A 161 -7.14 0.85 -11.67
N LEU A 162 -8.14 1.73 -11.66
CA LEU A 162 -8.17 2.90 -12.55
C LEU A 162 -6.98 3.82 -12.30
N SER A 163 -6.61 4.02 -11.04
CA SER A 163 -5.47 4.83 -10.69
C SER A 163 -4.14 4.17 -11.05
N ASP A 164 -4.01 2.85 -10.96
CA ASP A 164 -2.82 2.13 -11.42
C ASP A 164 -2.65 2.22 -12.95
N VAL A 165 -3.75 2.08 -13.70
CA VAL A 165 -3.75 2.28 -15.16
C VAL A 165 -3.42 3.73 -15.53
N ALA A 166 -4.04 4.71 -14.87
CA ALA A 166 -3.73 6.12 -15.10
C ALA A 166 -2.27 6.47 -14.77
N ARG A 167 -1.74 5.91 -13.68
CA ARG A 167 -0.34 6.03 -13.29
C ARG A 167 0.60 5.50 -14.36
N LEU A 168 0.30 4.32 -14.91
CA LEU A 168 1.06 3.76 -16.02
C LEU A 168 1.03 4.67 -17.24
N ILE A 169 -0.16 5.17 -17.63
CA ILE A 169 -0.31 6.06 -18.78
C ILE A 169 0.54 7.33 -18.56
N PHE A 170 0.47 7.94 -17.38
CA PHE A 170 1.26 9.13 -17.06
C PHE A 170 2.76 8.85 -17.05
N LEU A 171 3.20 7.70 -16.53
CA LEU A 171 4.62 7.31 -16.58
C LEU A 171 5.09 7.11 -18.02
N VAL A 172 4.31 6.49 -18.89
CA VAL A 172 4.72 6.28 -20.29
C VAL A 172 4.73 7.60 -21.08
N THR A 173 3.83 8.53 -20.77
CA THR A 173 3.64 9.77 -21.56
C THR A 173 4.43 10.98 -21.07
N LEU A 174 4.59 11.14 -19.75
CA LEU A 174 5.25 12.31 -19.15
C LEU A 174 6.71 12.07 -18.81
N LEU A 175 7.16 10.81 -18.67
CA LEU A 175 8.51 10.53 -18.20
C LEU A 175 9.55 11.00 -19.22
N ARG A 176 10.46 11.85 -18.75
CA ARG A 176 11.55 12.44 -19.53
C ARG A 176 12.84 12.33 -18.73
N GLN A 177 13.96 12.23 -19.45
CA GLN A 177 15.28 11.99 -18.85
C GLN A 177 15.76 13.11 -17.91
N GLU A 178 15.47 14.38 -18.22
CA GLU A 178 16.03 15.54 -17.49
C GLU A 178 15.39 15.80 -16.11
N TRP A 179 14.20 15.25 -15.85
CA TRP A 179 13.46 15.44 -14.58
C TRP A 179 12.77 14.14 -14.14
N GLY A 180 13.31 12.99 -14.56
CA GLY A 180 12.64 11.69 -14.43
C GLY A 180 12.20 11.40 -13.01
N LEU A 181 13.07 11.61 -12.04
CA LEU A 181 12.80 11.36 -10.62
C LEU A 181 11.66 12.22 -10.05
N VAL A 182 11.68 13.53 -10.35
CA VAL A 182 10.66 14.48 -9.88
C VAL A 182 9.31 14.16 -10.54
N ILE A 183 9.31 13.81 -11.82
CA ILE A 183 8.10 13.44 -12.57
C ILE A 183 7.47 12.19 -11.96
N ILE A 184 8.27 11.14 -11.68
CA ILE A 184 7.75 9.93 -11.04
C ILE A 184 7.16 10.28 -9.67
N ALA A 185 7.89 11.00 -8.82
CA ALA A 185 7.42 11.37 -7.49
C ALA A 185 6.12 12.20 -7.53
N ALA A 186 6.02 13.14 -8.48
CA ALA A 186 4.83 13.97 -8.67
C ALA A 186 3.63 13.15 -9.16
N ILE A 187 3.83 12.20 -10.09
CA ILE A 187 2.78 11.28 -10.55
C ILE A 187 2.30 10.43 -9.38
N TYR A 188 3.20 9.86 -8.57
CA TYR A 188 2.82 9.07 -7.39
C TYR A 188 1.99 9.89 -6.41
N LEU A 189 2.43 11.11 -6.06
CA LEU A 189 1.68 12.00 -5.19
C LEU A 189 0.29 12.34 -5.77
N GLY A 190 0.24 12.76 -7.04
CA GLY A 190 -1.01 13.12 -7.71
C GLY A 190 -2.01 11.97 -7.74
N MET A 191 -1.55 10.77 -8.07
CA MET A 191 -2.40 9.57 -8.09
C MET A 191 -2.87 9.17 -6.69
N THR A 192 -2.00 9.21 -5.68
CA THR A 192 -2.41 8.93 -4.29
C THR A 192 -3.44 9.94 -3.79
N VAL A 193 -3.28 11.24 -4.09
CA VAL A 193 -4.27 12.25 -3.72
C VAL A 193 -5.60 12.02 -4.45
N ALA A 194 -5.57 11.69 -5.75
CA ALA A 194 -6.78 11.39 -6.52
C ALA A 194 -7.52 10.12 -6.01
N GLU A 195 -6.77 9.07 -5.67
CA GLU A 195 -7.29 7.84 -5.04
C GLU A 195 -7.97 8.18 -3.72
N ASN A 196 -7.29 8.94 -2.85
CA ASN A 196 -7.81 9.30 -1.53
C ASN A 196 -9.06 10.18 -1.59
N LEU A 197 -9.10 11.14 -2.51
CA LEU A 197 -10.27 11.98 -2.75
C LEU A 197 -11.46 11.14 -3.25
N SER A 198 -11.20 10.19 -4.15
CA SER A 198 -12.22 9.26 -4.64
C SER A 198 -12.77 8.40 -3.51
N TYR A 199 -11.89 7.85 -2.66
CA TYR A 199 -12.30 7.07 -1.49
C TYR A 199 -13.11 7.88 -0.49
N ALA A 200 -12.69 9.11 -0.20
CA ALA A 200 -13.43 10.02 0.66
C ALA A 200 -14.83 10.31 0.10
N PHE A 201 -14.91 10.67 -1.20
CA PHE A 201 -16.17 10.93 -1.88
C PHE A 201 -17.14 9.74 -1.79
N PHE A 202 -16.68 8.53 -2.10
CA PHE A 202 -17.53 7.34 -2.00
C PHE A 202 -17.90 7.00 -0.55
N SER A 203 -16.98 7.19 0.41
CA SER A 203 -17.24 6.94 1.83
C SER A 203 -18.37 7.81 2.37
N PHE A 204 -18.34 9.11 2.11
CA PHE A 204 -19.40 10.04 2.53
C PHE A 204 -20.73 9.79 1.79
N ARG A 205 -20.68 9.27 0.55
CA ARG A 205 -21.88 8.93 -0.21
C ARG A 205 -22.54 7.65 0.28
N ILE A 206 -21.77 6.64 0.70
CA ILE A 206 -22.27 5.34 1.16
C ILE A 206 -22.75 5.42 2.61
N ILE A 207 -22.09 6.22 3.45
CA ILE A 207 -22.48 6.45 4.84
C ILE A 207 -22.80 7.94 5.02
N PRO A 208 -24.03 8.39 4.74
CA PRO A 208 -24.43 9.80 4.91
C PRO A 208 -24.29 10.30 6.36
N GLN A 209 -24.38 9.40 7.34
CA GLN A 209 -24.23 9.69 8.76
C GLN A 209 -22.75 9.80 9.19
N LEU A 210 -21.80 9.60 8.27
CA LEU A 210 -20.38 9.66 8.55
C LEU A 210 -19.99 11.08 8.95
N SER A 211 -19.46 11.24 10.15
CA SER A 211 -18.94 12.52 10.63
C SER A 211 -17.59 12.32 11.30
N ILE A 212 -16.58 13.06 10.80
CA ILE A 212 -15.24 13.07 11.38
C ILE A 212 -15.17 14.27 12.31
N ARG A 213 -15.18 14.03 13.62
CA ARG A 213 -15.14 15.08 14.65
C ARG A 213 -14.17 14.69 15.77
N LEU A 214 -13.19 15.55 16.04
CA LEU A 214 -12.15 15.39 17.08
C LEU A 214 -12.69 15.28 18.52
N ARG A 215 -13.98 15.57 18.76
CA ARG A 215 -14.58 15.62 20.09
C ARG A 215 -14.91 14.25 20.72
N HIS A 216 -14.71 13.13 20.01
CA HIS A 216 -15.15 11.80 20.46
C HIS A 216 -14.00 10.86 20.87
N LEU A 217 -12.83 11.35 21.24
CA LEU A 217 -11.71 10.47 21.61
C LEU A 217 -11.97 9.79 22.97
N ASN A 218 -12.38 8.52 22.97
CA ASN A 218 -12.45 7.69 24.17
C ASN A 218 -11.22 6.78 24.27
N TRP A 219 -10.59 6.75 25.44
CA TRP A 219 -9.39 5.93 25.71
C TRP A 219 -9.64 4.43 25.54
N GLU A 220 -10.84 3.97 25.88
CA GLU A 220 -11.23 2.57 25.71
C GLU A 220 -11.28 2.15 24.23
N SER A 221 -11.62 3.08 23.34
CA SER A 221 -11.60 2.89 21.88
C SER A 221 -10.15 2.83 21.36
N VAL A 222 -9.23 3.61 21.93
CA VAL A 222 -7.78 3.56 21.63
C VAL A 222 -7.21 2.19 21.96
N GLN A 223 -7.40 1.72 23.19
CA GLN A 223 -6.81 0.46 23.66
C GLN A 223 -7.30 -0.74 22.84
N ARG A 224 -8.60 -0.76 22.49
CA ARG A 224 -9.20 -1.79 21.62
C ARG A 224 -8.68 -1.77 20.19
N CYS A 225 -8.39 -0.59 19.63
CA CYS A 225 -7.80 -0.50 18.30
C CYS A 225 -6.32 -0.92 18.32
N PHE A 226 -5.58 -0.50 19.35
CA PHE A 226 -4.14 -0.73 19.46
C PHE A 226 -3.78 -2.22 19.61
N SER A 227 -4.55 -3.02 20.35
CA SER A 227 -4.21 -4.44 20.54
C SER A 227 -4.35 -5.29 19.27
N PHE A 228 -5.22 -4.89 18.33
CA PHE A 228 -5.33 -5.54 17.02
C PHE A 228 -4.30 -5.00 16.04
N SER A 229 -4.11 -3.67 16.04
CA SER A 229 -3.13 -2.97 15.20
C SER A 229 -1.68 -3.41 15.47
N SER A 230 -1.32 -3.73 16.71
CA SER A 230 0.05 -4.14 17.07
C SER A 230 0.51 -5.42 16.38
N PHE A 231 -0.35 -6.44 16.25
CA PHE A 231 -0.03 -7.68 15.53
C PHE A 231 0.14 -7.44 14.03
N ALA A 232 -0.77 -6.66 13.44
CA ALA A 232 -0.68 -6.29 12.02
C ALA A 232 0.60 -5.48 11.75
N PHE A 233 0.96 -4.57 12.66
CA PHE A 233 2.19 -3.80 12.60
C PHE A 233 3.45 -4.69 12.69
N LEU A 234 3.51 -5.64 13.63
CA LEU A 234 4.64 -6.56 13.76
C LEU A 234 4.86 -7.37 12.49
N ASN A 235 3.78 -7.86 11.87
CA ASN A 235 3.87 -8.58 10.60
C ASN A 235 4.38 -7.68 9.45
N ALA A 236 3.90 -6.44 9.39
CA ALA A 236 4.38 -5.46 8.42
C ALA A 236 5.86 -5.12 8.63
N LEU A 237 6.29 -4.94 9.89
CA LEU A 237 7.67 -4.68 10.27
C LEU A 237 8.59 -5.83 9.87
N ALA A 238 8.21 -7.07 10.16
CA ALA A 238 8.97 -8.25 9.76
C ALA A 238 9.11 -8.32 8.22
N SER A 239 8.02 -8.12 7.50
CA SER A 239 8.01 -8.13 6.03
C SER A 239 8.92 -7.03 5.46
N GLN A 240 8.85 -5.81 6.00
CA GLN A 240 9.67 -4.69 5.56
C GLN A 240 11.16 -4.93 5.83
N LEU A 241 11.50 -5.47 7.01
CA LEU A 241 12.87 -5.85 7.33
C LEU A 241 13.42 -6.92 6.38
N ILE A 242 12.60 -7.88 5.96
CA ILE A 242 13.02 -8.95 5.04
C ILE A 242 13.25 -8.42 3.62
N TYR A 243 12.37 -7.54 3.11
CA TYR A 243 12.38 -7.19 1.68
C TYR A 243 12.96 -5.81 1.32
N ALA A 244 13.13 -4.90 2.29
CA ALA A 244 13.60 -3.55 2.03
C ALA A 244 15.00 -3.24 2.60
N THR A 245 15.46 -4.02 3.59
CA THR A 245 16.76 -3.78 4.23
C THR A 245 17.90 -3.95 3.24
N ASP A 246 17.85 -4.98 2.39
CA ASP A 246 18.92 -5.28 1.42
C ASP A 246 19.20 -4.10 0.49
N THR A 247 18.13 -3.45 0.00
CA THR A 247 18.23 -2.29 -0.87
C THR A 247 18.90 -1.10 -0.19
N ILE A 248 18.60 -0.87 1.09
CA ILE A 248 19.23 0.20 1.87
C ILE A 248 20.71 -0.11 2.06
N VAL A 249 21.05 -1.34 2.47
CA VAL A 249 22.44 -1.77 2.70
C VAL A 249 23.26 -1.65 1.41
N ILE A 250 22.75 -2.14 0.29
CA ILE A 250 23.43 -2.04 -1.01
C ILE A 250 23.59 -0.58 -1.41
N GLY A 251 22.54 0.24 -1.26
CA GLY A 251 22.60 1.66 -1.59
C GLY A 251 23.62 2.44 -0.78
N THR A 252 23.73 2.17 0.53
CA THR A 252 24.66 2.88 1.41
C THR A 252 26.12 2.44 1.25
N PHE A 253 26.37 1.16 0.98
CA PHE A 253 27.75 0.62 0.94
C PHE A 253 28.32 0.45 -0.47
N LEU A 254 27.48 0.17 -1.47
CA LEU A 254 27.88 -0.13 -2.85
C LEU A 254 27.38 0.90 -3.87
N GLY A 255 26.59 1.88 -3.43
CA GLY A 255 26.03 2.94 -4.26
C GLY A 255 24.75 2.56 -5.01
N ALA A 256 24.05 3.58 -5.53
CA ALA A 256 22.71 3.45 -6.11
C ALA A 256 22.65 2.56 -7.36
N THR A 257 23.65 2.64 -8.24
CA THR A 257 23.76 1.81 -9.45
C THR A 257 23.83 0.32 -9.16
N SER A 258 24.44 -0.07 -8.04
CA SER A 258 24.58 -1.47 -7.63
C SER A 258 23.25 -2.09 -7.19
N ILE A 259 22.26 -1.25 -6.87
CA ILE A 259 20.91 -1.68 -6.50
C ILE A 259 20.18 -2.25 -7.72
N VAL A 260 20.40 -1.72 -8.92
CA VAL A 260 19.64 -2.08 -10.12
C VAL A 260 19.69 -3.59 -10.44
N PRO A 261 20.86 -4.25 -10.58
CA PRO A 261 20.91 -5.68 -10.88
C PRO A 261 20.32 -6.54 -9.76
N TYR A 262 20.54 -6.17 -8.49
CA TYR A 262 19.94 -6.84 -7.34
C TYR A 262 18.41 -6.74 -7.39
N TYR A 263 17.89 -5.54 -7.61
CA TYR A 263 16.46 -5.27 -7.61
C TYR A 263 15.73 -5.96 -8.77
N ILE A 264 16.36 -6.06 -9.95
CA ILE A 264 15.84 -6.88 -11.06
C ILE A 264 15.69 -8.34 -10.64
N ALA A 265 16.74 -8.93 -10.06
CA ALA A 265 16.69 -10.32 -9.59
C ALA A 265 15.62 -10.53 -8.50
N LEU A 266 15.56 -9.62 -7.52
CA LEU A 266 14.53 -9.63 -6.47
C LEU A 266 13.12 -9.57 -7.08
N ARG A 267 12.92 -8.73 -8.11
CA ARG A 267 11.62 -8.57 -8.75
C ARG A 267 11.16 -9.84 -9.48
N LEU A 268 12.08 -10.54 -10.14
CA LEU A 268 11.81 -11.85 -10.75
C LEU A 268 11.40 -12.88 -9.69
N CYS A 269 12.10 -12.94 -8.56
CA CYS A 269 11.71 -13.81 -7.44
C CYS A 269 10.31 -13.46 -6.92
N GLN A 270 9.98 -12.17 -6.79
CA GLN A 270 8.65 -11.72 -6.37
C GLN A 270 7.56 -12.12 -7.37
N PHE A 271 7.82 -12.01 -8.68
CA PHE A 271 6.87 -12.43 -9.71
C PHE A 271 6.56 -13.94 -9.66
N ILE A 272 7.52 -14.76 -9.22
CA ILE A 272 7.32 -16.20 -9.01
C ILE A 272 6.55 -16.46 -7.71
N LYS A 273 6.81 -15.69 -6.65
CA LYS A 273 6.23 -15.90 -5.32
C LYS A 273 4.76 -15.48 -5.20
N GLN A 274 4.41 -14.33 -5.76
CA GLN A 274 3.09 -13.74 -5.57
C GLN A 274 1.89 -14.61 -6.04
N PRO A 275 1.97 -15.41 -7.13
CA PRO A 275 0.92 -16.38 -7.47
C PRO A 275 0.61 -17.36 -6.33
N VAL A 276 1.64 -17.83 -5.63
CA VAL A 276 1.51 -18.78 -4.49
C VAL A 276 0.83 -18.09 -3.29
N GLU A 277 1.18 -16.83 -3.04
CA GLU A 277 0.52 -16.01 -2.02
C GLU A 277 -0.97 -15.80 -2.35
N HIS A 278 -1.31 -15.54 -3.61
CA HIS A 278 -2.69 -15.34 -4.03
C HIS A 278 -3.56 -16.61 -3.89
N ILE A 279 -2.99 -17.80 -4.14
CA ILE A 279 -3.65 -19.07 -3.85
C ILE A 279 -3.97 -19.18 -2.35
N SER A 280 -3.04 -18.79 -1.49
CA SER A 280 -3.20 -18.83 -0.03
C SER A 280 -4.32 -17.91 0.45
N GLU A 281 -4.46 -16.72 -0.15
CA GLU A 281 -5.55 -15.77 0.14
C GLU A 281 -6.95 -16.32 -0.20
N ILE A 282 -7.07 -17.13 -1.25
CA ILE A 282 -8.34 -17.77 -1.65
C ILE A 282 -8.66 -18.98 -0.76
N CYS A 283 -7.62 -19.70 -0.34
CA CYS A 283 -7.78 -20.90 0.48
C CYS A 283 -8.14 -20.57 1.93
N MET A 284 -7.58 -19.50 2.52
CA MET A 284 -7.79 -19.13 3.92
C MET A 284 -9.28 -18.96 4.31
N PRO A 285 -10.10 -18.16 3.59
CA PRO A 285 -11.52 -17.99 3.92
C PRO A 285 -12.31 -19.30 3.77
N THR A 286 -11.97 -20.09 2.75
CA THR A 286 -12.61 -21.38 2.48
C THR A 286 -12.27 -22.40 3.57
N ALA A 287 -11.01 -22.45 4.01
CA ALA A 287 -10.56 -23.29 5.11
C ALA A 287 -11.24 -22.89 6.44
N GLY A 288 -11.35 -21.59 6.73
CA GLY A 288 -12.07 -21.09 7.91
C GLY A 288 -13.55 -21.47 7.92
N ALA A 289 -14.21 -21.40 6.75
CA ALA A 289 -15.61 -21.84 6.62
C ALA A 289 -15.78 -23.36 6.81
N LEU A 290 -14.84 -24.17 6.29
CA LEU A 290 -14.85 -25.63 6.47
C LEU A 290 -14.55 -26.05 7.91
N GLN A 291 -13.66 -25.33 8.59
CA GLN A 291 -13.36 -25.52 10.02
C GLN A 291 -14.58 -25.18 10.89
N ALA A 292 -15.28 -24.09 10.61
CA ALA A 292 -16.52 -23.73 11.31
C ALA A 292 -17.66 -24.75 11.09
N GLN A 293 -17.60 -25.53 10.01
CA GLN A 293 -18.52 -26.62 9.71
C GLN A 293 -18.04 -28.00 10.19
N SER A 294 -16.91 -28.06 10.93
CA SER A 294 -16.30 -29.29 11.43
C SER A 294 -15.97 -30.33 10.33
N ARG A 295 -15.72 -29.88 9.08
CA ARG A 295 -15.38 -30.74 7.94
C ARG A 295 -13.85 -30.84 7.74
N GLU A 296 -13.16 -31.46 8.69
CA GLU A 296 -11.69 -31.56 8.68
C GLU A 296 -11.13 -32.27 7.43
N ASP A 297 -11.77 -33.32 6.93
CA ASP A 297 -11.31 -34.05 5.74
C ASP A 297 -11.36 -33.19 4.46
N SER A 298 -12.41 -32.37 4.34
CA SER A 298 -12.53 -31.43 3.22
C SER A 298 -11.51 -30.31 3.31
N MET A 299 -11.17 -29.87 4.53
CA MET A 299 -10.11 -28.88 4.77
C MET A 299 -8.72 -29.45 4.44
N ARG A 300 -8.42 -30.70 4.86
CA ARG A 300 -7.18 -31.39 4.49
C ARG A 300 -7.05 -31.56 2.98
N THR A 301 -8.12 -32.01 2.32
CA THR A 301 -8.15 -32.17 0.86
C THR A 301 -7.94 -30.83 0.14
N LEU A 302 -8.54 -29.74 0.65
CA LEU A 302 -8.34 -28.40 0.12
C LEU A 302 -6.89 -27.94 0.27
N MET A 303 -6.28 -28.13 1.45
CA MET A 303 -4.89 -27.75 1.69
C MET A 303 -3.90 -28.55 0.84
N VAL A 304 -4.09 -29.87 0.73
CA VAL A 304 -3.27 -30.75 -0.12
C VAL A 304 -3.33 -30.29 -1.59
N ARG A 305 -4.54 -30.04 -2.12
CA ARG A 305 -4.73 -29.49 -3.46
C ARG A 305 -4.14 -28.10 -3.64
N ALA A 306 -4.18 -27.24 -2.62
CA ALA A 306 -3.62 -25.89 -2.67
C ALA A 306 -2.08 -25.91 -2.71
N ILE A 307 -1.45 -26.91 -2.08
CA ILE A 307 0.00 -27.13 -2.10
C ILE A 307 0.46 -27.83 -3.40
N GLY A 308 -0.49 -28.34 -4.20
CA GLY A 308 -0.20 -29.00 -5.48
C GLY A 308 0.21 -30.47 -5.35
N VAL A 309 -0.11 -31.10 -4.21
CA VAL A 309 0.05 -32.55 -3.94
C VAL A 309 -1.30 -33.25 -4.12
#